data_AF-A0A0E0BGH7-F1
#
_entry.id   AF-A0A0E0BGH7-F1
#
_cell.length_a   1.000
_cell.length_b   1.000
_cell.length_c   1.000
_cell.angle_alpha   90.00
_cell.angle_beta   90.00
_cell.angle_gamma   90.00
#
_symmetry.space_group_name_H-M   'P 1'
#
loop_
_entity.id
_entity.type
_entity.pdbx_description
1 polymer ?
#
loop_
_entity_poly.entity_id
_entity_poly.type
_entity_poly.pdbx_seq_one_letter_code
_entity_poly.pdbx_strand_id
1 'polypeptide(L)'
;MASGEDRISALPEDLLHQVLSLLPSWDAVQTCVLAKRWRDLWRSVPAVRVVGPRGWVTADAFARFVDRLLRLRRGGAPLDTCVFDLDFNEPSPGEEQRGNRWIRSALRYHARVLRFIVFVNSWNSFQIFDEHLVSQNLTFLELQGVRAS
;
A
#
# COMPACT_ATOMS: atom_id res chain seq x y z
N MET A 1 21.58 -20.17 30.74
CA MET A 1 20.29 -19.60 30.30
C MET A 1 20.61 -18.44 29.39
N ALA A 2 20.54 -18.61 28.06
CA ALA A 2 20.60 -17.48 27.16
C ALA A 2 19.26 -16.76 27.29
N SER A 3 19.23 -15.64 28.02
CA SER A 3 18.15 -14.67 27.80
C SER A 3 18.25 -14.31 26.32
N GLY A 4 17.32 -14.81 25.51
CA GLY A 4 17.18 -14.41 24.12
C GLY A 4 16.82 -12.94 24.12
N GLU A 5 17.83 -12.08 24.25
CA GLU A 5 17.68 -10.65 24.04
C GLU A 5 17.07 -10.50 22.67
N ASP A 6 15.88 -9.91 22.63
CA ASP A 6 15.20 -9.57 21.40
C ASP A 6 15.98 -8.40 20.78
N ARG A 7 17.09 -8.75 20.10
CA ARG A 7 18.02 -7.80 19.45
C ARG A 7 17.31 -6.97 18.39
N ILE A 8 16.20 -7.49 17.86
CA ILE A 8 15.32 -6.84 16.91
C ILE A 8 14.50 -5.75 17.61
N SER A 9 14.01 -6.00 18.83
CA SER A 9 13.39 -4.97 19.68
C SER A 9 14.37 -3.91 20.19
N ALA A 10 15.68 -4.16 20.19
CA ALA A 10 16.69 -3.19 20.62
C ALA A 10 17.01 -2.11 19.58
N LEU A 11 16.57 -2.27 18.33
CA LEU A 11 16.82 -1.30 17.26
C LEU A 11 16.05 0.03 17.48
N PRO A 12 16.62 1.19 17.09
CA PRO A 12 15.89 2.45 17.01
C PRO A 12 14.66 2.36 16.10
N GLU A 13 13.59 3.07 16.45
CA GLU A 13 12.31 3.02 15.72
C GLU A 13 12.45 3.42 14.24
N ASP A 14 13.32 4.39 13.94
CA ASP A 14 13.57 4.85 12.56
C ASP A 14 14.14 3.75 11.68
N LEU A 15 15.04 2.91 12.21
CA LEU A 15 15.57 1.75 11.48
C LEU A 15 14.48 0.70 11.25
N LEU A 16 13.56 0.54 12.21
CA LEU A 16 12.42 -0.37 12.05
C LEU A 16 11.49 0.11 10.94
N HIS A 17 11.18 1.41 10.92
CA HIS A 17 10.41 2.00 9.83
C HIS A 17 11.12 1.84 8.49
N GLN A 18 12.44 2.02 8.43
CA GLN A 18 13.21 1.81 7.21
C GLN A 18 13.12 0.36 6.74
N VAL A 19 13.36 -0.62 7.61
CA VAL A 19 13.23 -2.05 7.27
C VAL A 19 11.82 -2.38 6.77
N LEU A 20 10.79 -1.99 7.52
CA LEU A 20 9.40 -2.25 7.14
C LEU A 20 9.01 -1.54 5.83
N SER A 21 9.60 -0.37 5.55
CA SER A 21 9.34 0.36 4.31
C SER A 21 9.80 -0.40 3.08
N LEU A 22 10.83 -1.26 3.20
CA LEU A 22 11.36 -2.05 2.08
C LEU A 22 10.46 -3.24 1.72
N LEU A 23 9.56 -3.64 2.62
CA LEU A 23 8.70 -4.81 2.45
C LEU A 23 7.39 -4.45 1.73
N PRO A 24 6.79 -5.40 0.99
CA PRO A 24 5.36 -5.34 0.69
C PRO A 24 4.56 -5.17 1.98
N SER A 25 3.49 -4.39 1.95
CA SER A 25 2.74 -4.02 3.14
C SER A 25 2.12 -5.22 3.85
N TRP A 26 1.80 -6.29 3.13
CA TRP A 26 1.37 -7.55 3.74
C TRP A 26 2.47 -8.14 4.63
N ASP A 27 3.68 -8.27 4.10
CA ASP A 27 4.84 -8.80 4.81
C ASP A 27 5.27 -7.89 5.95
N ALA A 28 5.18 -6.57 5.77
CA ALA A 28 5.45 -5.59 6.82
C ALA A 28 4.51 -5.80 8.02
N VAL A 29 3.20 -5.99 7.77
CA VAL A 29 2.21 -6.26 8.83
C VAL A 29 2.48 -7.61 9.51
N GLN A 30 2.84 -8.66 8.74
CA GLN A 30 3.18 -9.97 9.31
C GLN A 30 4.44 -9.89 10.19
N THR A 31 5.46 -9.16 9.73
CA THR A 31 6.72 -8.96 10.47
C THR A 31 6.48 -8.27 11.81
N CYS A 32 5.45 -7.42 11.91
CA CYS A 32 5.10 -6.74 13.16
C CYS A 32 4.63 -7.66 14.29
N VAL A 33 4.36 -8.94 14.02
CA VAL A 33 4.00 -9.94 15.04
C VAL A 33 5.22 -10.42 15.83
N LEU A 34 6.44 -10.28 15.29
CA LEU A 34 7.67 -10.81 15.89
C LEU A 34 8.02 -10.20 17.25
N ALA A 35 7.57 -8.97 17.52
CA ALA A 35 7.83 -8.30 18.78
C ALA A 35 6.69 -7.36 19.17
N LYS A 36 6.42 -7.24 20.49
CA LYS A 36 5.36 -6.36 21.02
C LYS A 36 5.51 -4.91 20.53
N ARG A 37 6.76 -4.44 20.47
CA ARG A 37 7.11 -3.08 20.02
C ARG A 37 6.77 -2.84 18.55
N TRP A 38 6.74 -3.88 17.72
CA TRP A 38 6.53 -3.75 16.28
C TRP A 38 5.07 -3.73 15.87
N ARG A 39 4.16 -4.25 16.71
CA ARG A 39 2.75 -4.52 16.38
C ARG A 39 2.00 -3.41 15.65
N ASP A 40 2.30 -2.15 15.99
CA ASP A 40 1.63 -0.98 15.40
C ASP A 40 2.55 -0.10 14.54
N LEU A 41 3.83 -0.47 14.37
CA LEU A 41 4.80 0.33 13.60
C LEU A 41 4.41 0.45 12.14
N TRP A 42 3.85 -0.62 11.54
CA TRP A 42 3.38 -0.59 10.15
C TRP A 42 2.40 0.55 9.85
N ARG A 43 1.68 1.06 10.87
CA ARG A 43 0.70 2.14 10.70
C ARG A 43 1.35 3.50 10.44
N SER A 44 2.62 3.68 10.83
CA SER A 44 3.40 4.91 10.65
C SER A 44 4.52 4.79 9.61
N VAL A 45 4.72 3.61 9.02
CA VAL A 45 5.74 3.41 7.97
C VAL A 45 5.51 4.38 6.81
N PRO A 46 6.52 5.12 6.34
CA PRO A 46 6.36 6.14 5.29
C PRO A 46 6.19 5.57 3.88
N ALA A 47 6.10 4.25 3.74
CA ALA A 47 5.87 3.56 2.48
C ALA A 47 4.69 2.58 2.57
N VAL A 48 3.88 2.57 1.52
CA VAL A 48 2.87 1.55 1.25
C VAL A 48 3.21 0.91 -0.08
N ARG A 49 3.33 -0.42 -0.09
CA ARG A 49 3.67 -1.22 -1.27
C ARG A 49 2.70 -2.39 -1.33
N VAL A 50 1.75 -2.33 -2.24
CA VAL A 50 0.71 -3.32 -2.40
C VAL A 50 0.97 -4.07 -3.70
N VAL A 51 1.09 -5.39 -3.61
CA VAL A 51 1.28 -6.29 -4.75
C VAL A 51 0.17 -7.35 -4.72
N GLY A 52 -0.52 -7.57 -5.83
CA GLY A 52 -1.62 -8.54 -5.93
C GLY A 52 -2.62 -8.16 -7.03
N PRO A 53 -3.83 -8.71 -7.08
CA PRO A 53 -4.34 -9.79 -6.24
C PRO A 53 -3.74 -11.17 -6.54
N ARG A 54 -2.92 -11.38 -7.59
CA ARG A 54 -2.27 -12.70 -7.80
C ARG A 54 -1.49 -13.12 -6.55
N GLY A 55 -1.67 -14.36 -6.11
CA GLY A 55 -1.13 -14.90 -4.85
C GLY A 55 -2.06 -14.78 -3.64
N TRP A 56 -3.18 -14.07 -3.75
CA TRP A 56 -4.25 -14.05 -2.74
C TRP A 56 -5.32 -15.10 -3.04
N VAL A 57 -5.99 -15.58 -1.99
CA VAL A 57 -7.08 -16.57 -2.10
C VAL A 57 -8.21 -16.03 -2.99
N THR A 58 -8.55 -14.75 -2.84
CA THR A 58 -9.51 -14.04 -3.72
C THR A 58 -9.11 -12.57 -3.86
N ALA A 59 -9.54 -11.95 -4.96
CA ALA A 59 -9.39 -10.50 -5.14
C ALA A 59 -10.11 -9.68 -4.06
N ASP A 60 -11.22 -10.19 -3.52
CA ASP A 60 -11.93 -9.56 -2.40
C ASP A 60 -11.13 -9.61 -1.09
N ALA A 61 -10.47 -10.73 -0.78
CA ALA A 61 -9.60 -10.84 0.39
C ALA A 61 -8.45 -9.84 0.33
N PHE A 62 -7.82 -9.72 -0.85
CA PHE A 62 -6.81 -8.71 -1.14
C PHE A 62 -7.38 -7.29 -0.93
N ALA A 63 -8.51 -6.98 -1.56
CA ALA A 63 -9.11 -5.65 -1.45
C ALA A 63 -9.45 -5.28 0.01
N ARG A 64 -10.00 -6.21 0.78
CA ARG A 64 -10.29 -6.00 2.21
C ARG A 64 -9.03 -5.73 3.01
N PHE A 65 -7.92 -6.39 2.68
CA PHE A 65 -6.64 -6.08 3.30
C PHE A 65 -6.18 -4.66 2.97
N VAL A 66 -6.17 -4.26 1.69
CA VAL A 66 -5.73 -2.92 1.27
C VAL A 66 -6.62 -1.84 1.89
N ASP A 67 -7.93 -2.03 1.88
CA ASP A 67 -8.89 -1.13 2.52
C ASP A 67 -8.60 -0.96 4.02
N ARG A 68 -8.29 -2.06 4.72
CA ARG A 68 -7.97 -2.04 6.15
C ARG A 68 -6.61 -1.41 6.42
N LEU A 69 -5.61 -1.73 5.60
CA LEU A 69 -4.25 -1.18 5.66
C LEU A 69 -4.31 0.34 5.58
N LEU A 70 -4.94 0.88 4.55
CA LEU A 70 -5.05 2.32 4.33
C LEU A 70 -5.87 2.99 5.43
N ARG A 71 -7.00 2.41 5.83
CA ARG A 71 -7.89 2.96 6.87
C ARG A 71 -7.22 3.06 8.25
N LEU A 72 -6.36 2.09 8.59
CA LEU A 72 -5.74 1.99 9.91
C LEU A 72 -4.38 2.70 10.01
N ARG A 73 -3.89 3.33 8.92
CA ARG A 73 -2.71 4.18 8.99
C ARG A 73 -2.90 5.27 10.04
N ARG A 74 -1.82 5.60 10.76
CA ARG A 74 -1.83 6.65 11.78
C ARG A 74 -2.05 8.00 11.10
N GLY A 75 -3.12 8.69 11.48
CA GLY A 75 -3.42 10.03 10.97
C GLY A 75 -2.27 11.00 11.27
N GLY A 76 -1.77 11.68 10.24
CA GLY A 76 -0.64 12.62 10.36
C GLY A 76 0.75 12.01 10.14
N ALA A 77 0.90 10.68 10.05
CA ALA A 77 2.15 10.08 9.62
C ALA A 77 2.34 10.33 8.11
N PRO A 78 3.48 10.92 7.67
CA PRO A 78 3.71 11.17 6.25
C PRO A 78 3.70 9.85 5.48
N LEU A 79 3.10 9.88 4.29
CA LEU A 79 3.25 8.83 3.31
C LEU A 79 4.19 9.38 2.23
N ASP A 80 5.44 8.95 2.22
CA ASP A 80 6.38 9.40 1.18
C ASP A 80 6.12 8.65 -0.11
N THR A 81 5.92 7.34 -0.03
CA THR A 81 5.78 6.46 -1.19
C THR A 81 4.54 5.59 -1.08
N CYS A 82 3.72 5.58 -2.12
CA CYS A 82 2.58 4.68 -2.27
C CYS A 82 2.66 4.00 -3.64
N VAL A 83 2.80 2.68 -3.63
CA VAL A 83 2.90 1.85 -4.84
C VAL A 83 1.80 0.80 -4.79
N PHE A 84 1.01 0.78 -5.84
CA PHE A 84 0.07 -0.29 -6.16
C PHE A 84 0.58 -0.97 -7.43
N ASP A 85 1.00 -2.21 -7.30
CA ASP A 85 1.37 -3.10 -8.38
C ASP A 85 0.27 -4.17 -8.48
N LEU A 86 -0.67 -3.90 -9.36
CA LEU A 86 -1.92 -4.63 -9.45
C LEU A 86 -1.92 -5.51 -10.69
N ASP A 87 -2.33 -6.75 -10.53
CA ASP A 87 -2.33 -7.73 -11.60
C ASP A 87 -3.69 -8.44 -11.64
N PHE A 88 -4.54 -7.97 -12.55
CA PHE A 88 -5.90 -8.45 -12.75
C PHE A 88 -5.99 -9.26 -14.05
N ASN A 89 -6.80 -10.33 -14.04
CA ASN A 89 -7.09 -11.05 -15.27
C ASN A 89 -8.05 -10.22 -16.15
N GLU A 90 -9.17 -9.81 -15.56
CA GLU A 90 -10.12 -8.86 -16.11
C GLU A 90 -10.70 -8.05 -14.94
N PRO A 91 -10.42 -6.73 -14.85
CA PRO A 91 -10.88 -5.92 -13.74
C PRO A 91 -12.39 -5.73 -13.82
N SER A 92 -13.08 -6.10 -12.75
CA SER A 92 -14.50 -5.82 -12.57
C SER A 92 -14.70 -4.34 -12.20
N PRO A 93 -15.88 -3.75 -12.46
CA PRO A 93 -16.20 -2.39 -12.04
C PRO A 93 -16.02 -2.15 -10.52
N GLY A 94 -16.22 -3.20 -9.70
CA GLY A 94 -15.98 -3.13 -8.25
C GLY A 94 -14.50 -2.99 -7.89
N GLU A 95 -13.60 -3.63 -8.63
CA GLU A 95 -12.15 -3.49 -8.48
C GLU A 95 -11.68 -2.11 -8.95
N GLU A 96 -12.25 -1.61 -10.05
CA GLU A 96 -12.01 -0.25 -10.53
C GLU A 96 -12.37 0.80 -9.47
N GLN A 97 -13.58 0.70 -8.90
CA GLN A 97 -14.01 1.59 -7.83
C GLN A 97 -13.09 1.55 -6.59
N ARG A 98 -12.60 0.36 -6.24
CA ARG A 98 -11.65 0.18 -5.12
C ARG A 98 -10.29 0.79 -5.43
N GLY A 99 -9.72 0.54 -6.60
CA GLY A 99 -8.46 1.15 -7.02
C GLY A 99 -8.52 2.68 -7.00
N ASN A 100 -9.60 3.26 -7.53
CA ASN A 100 -9.86 4.69 -7.45
C ASN A 100 -9.92 5.21 -6.00
N ARG A 101 -10.54 4.46 -5.09
CA ARG A 101 -10.57 4.81 -3.66
C ARG A 101 -9.18 4.73 -3.02
N TRP A 102 -8.35 3.78 -3.42
CA TRP A 102 -6.98 3.63 -2.92
C TRP A 102 -6.09 4.79 -3.37
N ILE A 103 -6.20 5.19 -4.64
CA ILE A 103 -5.54 6.40 -5.18
C ILE A 103 -5.93 7.62 -4.35
N ARG A 104 -7.23 7.87 -4.14
CA ARG A 104 -7.70 9.01 -3.33
C ARG A 104 -7.19 8.96 -1.89
N SER A 105 -7.11 7.76 -1.32
CA SER A 105 -6.53 7.58 0.03
C SER A 105 -5.07 7.98 0.05
N ALA A 106 -4.26 7.55 -0.94
CA ALA A 106 -2.86 7.92 -1.04
C ALA A 106 -2.67 9.45 -1.16
N LEU A 107 -3.49 10.11 -1.99
CA LEU A 107 -3.46 11.57 -2.13
C LEU A 107 -3.84 12.29 -0.81
N ARG A 108 -4.85 11.77 -0.10
CA ARG A 108 -5.26 12.29 1.21
C ARG A 108 -4.17 12.15 2.28
N TYR A 109 -3.31 11.15 2.17
CA TYR A 109 -2.15 10.97 3.05
C TYR A 109 -0.92 11.77 2.59
N HIS A 110 -1.09 12.73 1.68
CA HIS A 110 -0.03 13.60 1.16
C HIS A 110 1.11 12.81 0.51
N ALA A 111 0.79 11.72 -0.20
CA ALA A 111 1.75 10.92 -0.95
C ALA A 111 2.63 11.80 -1.85
N ARG A 112 3.95 11.70 -1.70
CA ARG A 112 4.91 12.37 -2.60
C ARG A 112 5.13 11.58 -3.89
N VAL A 113 5.17 10.26 -3.76
CA VAL A 113 5.31 9.34 -4.88
C VAL A 113 4.06 8.45 -4.90
N LEU A 114 3.29 8.52 -5.98
CA LEU A 114 2.21 7.58 -6.26
C LEU A 114 2.51 6.82 -7.54
N ARG A 115 2.57 5.50 -7.44
CA ARG A 115 2.62 4.59 -8.59
C ARG A 115 1.40 3.69 -8.55
N PHE A 116 0.65 3.68 -9.63
CA PHE A 116 -0.50 2.82 -9.80
C PHE A 116 -0.35 2.08 -11.13
N ILE A 117 0.15 0.86 -11.02
CA ILE A 117 0.51 0.00 -12.13
C ILE A 117 -0.54 -1.11 -12.17
N VAL A 118 -1.19 -1.27 -13.31
CA VAL A 118 -2.17 -2.33 -13.54
C VAL A 118 -1.71 -3.18 -14.71
N PHE A 119 -1.41 -4.43 -14.46
CA PHE A 119 -1.26 -5.46 -15.47
C PHE A 119 -2.61 -6.11 -15.73
N VAL A 120 -3.03 -6.10 -16.99
CA VAL A 120 -4.28 -6.69 -17.46
C VAL A 120 -3.93 -7.70 -18.54
N ASN A 121 -4.43 -8.94 -18.41
CA ASN A 121 -4.24 -9.97 -19.45
C ASN A 121 -5.20 -9.78 -20.63
N SER A 122 -6.16 -8.85 -20.53
CA SER A 122 -7.14 -8.55 -21.56
C SER A 122 -6.82 -7.22 -22.26
N TRP A 123 -7.49 -6.98 -23.40
CA TRP A 123 -7.39 -5.71 -24.14
C TRP A 123 -8.06 -4.53 -23.39
N ASN A 124 -8.74 -4.81 -22.27
CA ASN A 124 -9.44 -3.78 -21.50
C ASN A 124 -8.48 -3.14 -20.49
N SER A 125 -8.33 -1.83 -20.61
CA SER A 125 -7.62 -0.97 -19.66
C SER A 125 -8.46 -0.72 -18.40
N PHE A 126 -7.81 -0.57 -17.24
CA PHE A 126 -8.47 -0.25 -15.97
C PHE A 126 -8.98 1.20 -15.94
N GLN A 127 -10.27 1.42 -15.68
CA GLN A 127 -10.83 2.77 -15.65
C GLN A 127 -10.44 3.55 -14.38
N ILE A 128 -9.91 4.76 -14.57
CA ILE A 128 -9.73 5.76 -13.51
C ILE A 128 -10.75 6.88 -13.70
N PHE A 129 -11.50 7.17 -12.63
CA PHE A 129 -12.49 8.24 -12.60
C PHE A 129 -11.81 9.55 -12.19
N ASP A 130 -11.65 10.43 -13.18
CA ASP A 130 -10.81 11.64 -13.10
C ASP A 130 -11.54 12.86 -12.53
N GLU A 131 -12.11 12.73 -11.33
CA GLU A 131 -12.73 13.89 -10.67
C GLU A 131 -11.76 14.57 -9.69
N HIS A 132 -10.59 15.00 -10.18
CA HIS A 132 -9.62 15.85 -9.47
C HIS A 132 -8.58 15.07 -8.63
N LEU A 133 -7.58 14.47 -9.30
CA LEU A 133 -6.32 14.04 -8.67
C LEU A 133 -5.44 15.25 -8.28
N VAL A 134 -5.99 16.20 -7.52
CA VAL A 134 -5.26 17.39 -7.09
C VAL A 134 -4.58 17.10 -5.76
N SER A 135 -3.25 17.07 -5.76
CA SER A 135 -2.42 16.98 -4.56
C SER A 135 -1.36 18.06 -4.58
N GLN A 136 -1.17 18.74 -3.44
CA GLN A 136 -0.12 19.75 -3.27
C GLN A 136 1.25 19.13 -2.94
N ASN A 137 1.29 17.82 -2.65
CA ASN A 137 2.49 17.14 -2.16
C ASN A 137 3.06 16.12 -3.16
N LEU A 138 2.30 15.79 -4.19
CA LEU A 138 2.69 14.79 -5.18
C LEU A 138 3.82 15.33 -6.06
N THR A 139 5.00 14.73 -5.96
CA THR A 139 6.18 15.04 -6.77
C THR A 139 6.36 14.07 -7.95
N PHE A 140 5.75 12.89 -7.86
CA PHE A 140 5.84 11.85 -8.89
C PHE A 140 4.52 11.08 -8.99
N LEU A 141 3.98 10.99 -10.20
CA LEU A 141 2.79 10.22 -10.53
C LEU A 141 3.11 9.30 -11.70
N GLU A 142 2.93 8.00 -11.50
CA GLU A 142 3.03 6.99 -12.56
C GLU A 142 1.72 6.20 -12.59
N LEU A 143 1.07 6.23 -13.75
CA LEU A 143 -0.15 5.51 -14.03
C LEU A 143 0.08 4.62 -15.25
N GLN A 144 0.01 3.30 -15.07
CA GLN A 144 0.27 2.33 -16.14
C GLN A 144 -0.88 1.33 -16.25
N GLY A 145 -1.29 0.99 -17.47
CA GLY A 145 -2.37 0.02 -17.73
C GLY A 145 -3.77 0.55 -17.41
N VAL A 146 -3.90 1.88 -17.33
CA VAL A 146 -5.15 2.57 -16.98
C VAL A 146 -5.66 3.42 -18.13
N ARG A 147 -6.95 3.73 -18.13
CA ARG A 147 -7.58 4.67 -19.06
C ARG A 147 -8.39 5.69 -18.28
N ALA A 148 -8.21 6.96 -18.60
CA ALA A 148 -9.03 8.05 -18.09
C ALA A 148 -10.42 8.02 -18.75
N SER A 149 -11.46 8.22 -17.93
CA SER A 149 -12.84 8.40 -18.38
C SER A 149 -13.09 9.81 -18.92
#